data_AF-S4VN52-F1
#
_entry.id   AF-S4VN52-F1
#
_cell.length_a   1.000
_cell.length_b   1.000
_cell.length_c   1.000
_cell.angle_alpha   90.00
_cell.angle_beta   90.00
_cell.angle_gamma   90.00
#
_symmetry.space_group_name_H-M   'P 1'
#
loop_
_entity.id
_entity.type
_entity.pdbx_description
1 polymer ?
#
loop_
_entity_poly.entity_id
_entity_poly.type
_entity_poly.pdbx_seq_one_letter_code
_entity_poly.pdbx_strand_id
1 'polypeptide(L)'
;MKTRYSNNLLLALILLLLLTIGCDLGFGKKDDPKLSAADIKLNQLLNTFRLQNEEREVVMYMRNVAMDPSVDFDQDYRTYNSNEFYSLVYGLGSFKTKMIIGVHFRTLQTQKEAKETLAIVREGKGKRELEDRFRLRVRAYNLALKNAFSDYHVQNIYDNLMGYNREFEGYFIGIIDDAKGVIEVGDLYIELFENEKLVVNHMVNIVTNPKIGRGHGYKTYMNKLEFYGLLSKLGIARVRELIRLRFNNVRTKNETLRAINRVKDKQARQDLLSQLNVLEDGYPSRLKLVFSGRTPDIIYNQAMNGLDYVASFMAIKNEADAKNKP
;
A
#
# COMPACT_ATOMS: atom_id res chain seq x y z
N MET A 1 -7.03 35.53 -23.31
CA MET A 1 -6.97 34.37 -24.25
C MET A 1 -6.26 33.13 -23.70
N LYS A 2 -5.26 33.25 -22.80
CA LYS A 2 -4.55 32.10 -22.19
C LYS A 2 -5.38 31.21 -21.24
N THR A 3 -6.41 31.73 -20.58
CA THR A 3 -7.22 30.98 -19.60
C THR A 3 -8.24 30.01 -20.22
N ARG A 4 -8.80 30.33 -21.40
CA ARG A 4 -9.74 29.44 -22.11
C ARG A 4 -9.07 28.16 -22.64
N TYR A 5 -7.82 28.27 -23.10
CA TYR A 5 -7.07 27.12 -23.62
C TYR A 5 -6.64 26.15 -22.51
N SER A 6 -6.31 26.66 -21.31
CA SER A 6 -5.98 25.81 -20.15
C SER A 6 -7.16 24.96 -19.69
N ASN A 7 -8.36 25.55 -19.60
CA ASN A 7 -9.55 24.82 -19.18
C ASN A 7 -9.97 23.76 -20.21
N ASN A 8 -9.83 24.04 -21.51
CA ASN A 8 -10.16 23.07 -22.56
C ASN A 8 -9.16 21.91 -22.62
N LEU A 9 -7.88 22.15 -22.36
CA LEU A 9 -6.86 21.10 -22.31
C LEU A 9 -7.02 20.21 -21.07
N LEU A 10 -7.35 20.81 -19.92
CA LEU A 10 -7.69 20.08 -18.70
C LEU A 10 -8.97 19.24 -18.90
N LEU A 11 -9.98 19.79 -19.57
CA LEU A 11 -11.21 19.09 -19.93
C LEU A 11 -10.92 17.90 -20.86
N ALA A 12 -10.07 18.09 -21.86
CA ALA A 12 -9.66 17.03 -22.79
C ALA A 12 -8.87 15.92 -22.08
N LEU A 13 -8.00 16.25 -21.14
CA LEU A 13 -7.27 15.29 -20.32
C LEU A 13 -8.20 14.52 -19.36
N ILE A 14 -9.17 15.18 -18.73
CA ILE A 14 -10.17 14.52 -17.87
C ILE A 14 -11.07 13.60 -18.70
N LEU A 15 -11.51 14.03 -19.88
CA LEU A 15 -12.31 13.21 -20.80
C LEU A 15 -11.52 12.02 -21.37
N LEU A 16 -10.23 12.18 -21.66
CA LEU A 16 -9.37 11.06 -22.07
C LEU A 16 -9.17 10.02 -20.97
N LEU A 17 -9.11 10.45 -19.70
CA LEU A 17 -9.01 9.55 -18.55
C LEU A 17 -10.29 8.75 -18.29
N LEU A 18 -11.45 9.30 -18.66
CA LEU A 18 -12.74 8.62 -18.58
C LEU A 18 -12.96 7.63 -19.74
N LEU A 19 -12.26 7.81 -20.88
CA LEU A 19 -12.41 6.96 -22.07
C LEU A 19 -11.58 5.67 -22.05
N THR A 20 -10.60 5.52 -21.15
CA THR A 20 -9.65 4.40 -21.21
C THR A 20 -9.99 3.18 -20.35
N ILE A 21 -11.05 3.18 -19.52
CA ILE A 21 -11.36 2.02 -18.66
C ILE A 21 -12.88 1.90 -18.45
N GLY A 22 -13.51 0.94 -19.13
CA GLY A 22 -14.86 0.47 -18.79
C GLY A 22 -14.79 -0.43 -17.57
N CYS A 23 -14.88 0.16 -16.38
CA CYS A 23 -15.00 -0.56 -15.12
C CYS A 23 -16.27 -0.08 -14.40
N ASP A 24 -17.30 -0.92 -14.39
CA ASP A 24 -18.39 -0.86 -13.41
C ASP A 24 -17.77 -0.66 -12.02
N LEU A 25 -18.21 0.31 -11.22
CA LEU A 25 -17.71 0.63 -9.90
C LEU A 25 -18.46 -0.12 -8.78
N GLY A 26 -19.55 -0.83 -9.09
CA GLY A 26 -20.26 -1.72 -8.17
C GLY A 26 -20.69 -1.07 -6.85
N PHE A 27 -20.81 0.27 -6.82
CA PHE A 27 -21.29 1.01 -5.64
C PHE A 27 -22.81 1.02 -5.54
N GLY A 28 -23.50 0.59 -6.60
CA GLY A 28 -24.92 0.30 -6.54
C GLY A 28 -25.20 -0.79 -5.50
N LYS A 29 -25.96 -0.46 -4.46
CA LYS A 29 -26.60 -1.48 -3.64
C LYS A 29 -27.43 -2.37 -4.57
N LYS A 30 -27.19 -3.69 -4.52
CA LYS A 30 -28.25 -4.66 -4.77
C LYS A 30 -29.19 -4.59 -3.57
N ASP A 31 -30.47 -4.50 -3.89
CA ASP A 31 -31.63 -4.43 -2.99
C ASP A 31 -31.86 -3.04 -2.36
N ASP A 32 -32.73 -2.26 -2.99
CA ASP A 32 -33.58 -1.30 -2.27
C ASP A 32 -34.99 -1.23 -2.91
N PRO A 33 -36.01 -0.95 -2.09
CA PRO A 33 -37.43 -0.89 -2.41
C PRO A 33 -37.76 0.30 -3.31
N LYS A 34 -39.00 0.37 -3.83
CA LYS A 34 -39.55 1.44 -4.69
C LYS A 34 -38.73 2.75 -4.71
N LEU A 35 -38.04 3.01 -5.82
CA LEU A 35 -37.35 4.27 -6.12
C LEU A 35 -38.22 5.48 -5.76
N SER A 36 -37.67 6.45 -5.02
CA SER A 36 -38.39 7.67 -4.70
C SER A 36 -38.58 8.55 -5.94
N ALA A 37 -39.57 9.44 -5.93
CA ALA A 37 -39.79 10.39 -7.04
C ALA A 37 -38.56 11.28 -7.29
N ALA A 38 -37.79 11.61 -6.24
CA ALA A 38 -36.54 12.34 -6.35
C ALA A 38 -35.44 11.53 -7.06
N ASP A 39 -35.38 10.21 -6.85
CA ASP A 39 -34.40 9.34 -7.50
C ASP A 39 -34.69 9.18 -8.99
N ILE A 40 -35.97 9.12 -9.37
CA ILE A 40 -36.40 9.14 -10.78
C ILE A 40 -35.96 10.45 -11.45
N LYS A 41 -36.21 11.60 -10.79
CA LYS A 41 -35.79 12.92 -11.29
C LYS A 41 -34.27 13.03 -11.42
N LEU A 42 -33.52 12.55 -10.43
CA LEU A 42 -32.06 12.52 -10.49
C LEU A 42 -31.59 11.68 -11.68
N ASN A 43 -32.10 10.46 -11.87
CA ASN A 43 -31.73 9.63 -13.01
C ASN A 43 -32.02 10.28 -14.36
N GLN A 44 -33.16 10.96 -14.50
CA GLN A 44 -33.49 11.74 -15.71
C GLN A 44 -32.51 12.90 -15.94
N LEU A 45 -32.10 13.58 -14.87
CA LEU A 45 -31.10 14.65 -14.93
C LEU A 45 -29.73 14.11 -15.38
N LEU A 46 -29.29 12.99 -14.79
CA LEU A 46 -28.01 12.35 -15.18
C LEU A 46 -28.03 11.84 -16.63
N ASN A 47 -29.19 11.36 -17.12
CA ASN A 47 -29.40 11.05 -18.54
C ASN A 47 -29.24 12.30 -19.43
N THR A 48 -29.83 13.42 -19.01
CA THR A 48 -29.74 14.71 -19.73
C THR A 48 -28.29 15.21 -19.79
N PHE A 49 -27.51 14.97 -18.74
CA PHE A 49 -26.08 15.27 -18.70
C PHE A 49 -25.23 14.30 -19.55
N ARG A 50 -25.84 13.24 -20.08
CA ARG A 50 -25.18 12.17 -20.86
C ARG A 50 -24.05 11.52 -20.07
N LEU A 51 -24.29 11.24 -18.79
CA LEU A 51 -23.35 10.50 -17.95
C LEU A 51 -23.40 9.00 -18.28
N GLN A 52 -22.23 8.39 -18.41
CA GLN A 52 -22.05 6.93 -18.52
C GLN A 52 -22.33 6.24 -17.19
N ASN A 53 -22.38 4.90 -17.19
CA ASN A 53 -22.73 4.12 -16.00
C ASN A 53 -21.77 4.39 -14.84
N GLU A 54 -20.48 4.36 -15.11
CA GLU A 54 -19.41 4.55 -14.12
C GLU A 54 -19.43 5.98 -13.55
N GLU A 55 -19.72 6.97 -14.40
CA GLU A 55 -19.90 8.36 -13.97
C GLU A 55 -21.12 8.52 -13.05
N ARG A 56 -22.21 7.79 -13.32
CA ARG A 56 -23.40 7.78 -12.46
C ARG A 56 -23.10 7.15 -11.11
N GLU A 57 -22.29 6.11 -11.06
CA GLU A 57 -21.93 5.46 -9.81
C GLU A 57 -21.13 6.37 -8.88
N VAL A 58 -20.27 7.23 -9.43
CA VAL A 58 -19.62 8.29 -8.64
C VAL A 58 -20.65 9.23 -8.02
N VAL A 59 -21.64 9.68 -8.81
CA VAL A 59 -22.72 10.55 -8.30
C VAL A 59 -23.54 9.83 -7.23
N MET A 60 -23.87 8.56 -7.43
CA MET A 60 -24.63 7.76 -6.46
C MET A 60 -23.83 7.50 -5.18
N TYR A 61 -22.52 7.27 -5.27
CA TYR A 61 -21.64 7.17 -4.11
C TYR A 61 -21.67 8.46 -3.29
N MET A 62 -21.43 9.61 -3.94
CA MET A 62 -21.46 10.92 -3.29
C MET A 62 -22.82 11.24 -2.67
N ARG A 63 -23.91 10.90 -3.37
CA ARG A 63 -25.28 11.00 -2.84
C ARG A 63 -25.42 10.22 -1.55
N ASN A 64 -25.01 8.95 -1.55
CA ASN A 64 -25.12 8.10 -0.37
C ASN A 64 -24.33 8.68 0.81
N VAL A 65 -23.12 9.19 0.58
CA VAL A 65 -22.33 9.86 1.62
C VAL A 65 -23.01 11.14 2.12
N ALA A 66 -23.45 12.03 1.24
CA ALA A 66 -24.10 13.29 1.60
C ALA A 66 -25.39 13.08 2.42
N MET A 67 -26.12 12.01 2.13
CA MET A 67 -27.39 11.67 2.76
C MET A 67 -27.27 10.77 3.98
N ASP A 68 -26.11 10.18 4.26
CA ASP A 68 -25.92 9.27 5.39
C ASP A 68 -25.60 10.07 6.67
N PRO A 69 -26.50 10.09 7.68
CA PRO A 69 -26.29 10.80 8.95
C PRO A 69 -25.29 10.11 9.88
N SER A 70 -24.79 8.91 9.54
CA SER A 70 -23.82 8.19 10.37
C SER A 70 -22.36 8.52 10.05
N VAL A 71 -22.10 9.22 8.94
CA VAL A 71 -20.74 9.55 8.48
C VAL A 71 -20.05 10.57 9.41
N ASP A 72 -20.83 11.39 10.10
CA ASP A 72 -20.42 12.62 10.79
C ASP A 72 -20.87 12.69 12.24
N PHE A 73 -21.04 11.54 12.91
CA PHE A 73 -21.60 11.40 14.27
C PHE A 73 -21.11 12.43 15.32
N ASP A 74 -19.93 13.04 15.12
CA ASP A 74 -19.29 13.98 16.04
C ASP A 74 -19.05 15.41 15.49
N GLN A 75 -19.46 15.73 14.25
CA GLN A 75 -19.07 16.98 13.56
C GLN A 75 -20.22 17.87 13.05
N ASP A 76 -21.48 17.50 13.35
CA ASP A 76 -22.68 18.26 12.96
C ASP A 76 -22.71 18.66 11.47
N TYR A 77 -22.25 17.77 10.58
CA TYR A 77 -22.25 18.04 9.15
C TYR A 77 -23.67 17.99 8.58
N ARG A 78 -23.87 18.71 7.47
CA ARG A 78 -25.19 18.74 6.84
C ARG A 78 -25.54 17.37 6.28
N THR A 79 -26.72 16.87 6.63
CA THR A 79 -27.30 15.68 6.01
C THR A 79 -28.38 16.06 5.01
N TYR A 80 -28.16 15.67 3.75
CA TYR A 80 -29.08 15.96 2.66
C TYR A 80 -30.23 14.95 2.65
N ASN A 81 -31.41 15.38 2.22
CA ASN A 81 -32.43 14.50 1.70
C ASN A 81 -32.35 14.39 0.16
N SER A 82 -33.12 13.46 -0.43
CA SER A 82 -33.08 13.20 -1.88
C SER A 82 -33.41 14.44 -2.73
N ASN A 83 -34.34 15.30 -2.29
CA ASN A 83 -34.73 16.50 -3.03
C ASN A 83 -33.66 17.59 -2.97
N GLU A 84 -33.01 17.75 -1.81
CA GLU A 84 -31.89 18.70 -1.66
C GLU A 84 -30.71 18.27 -2.52
N PHE A 85 -30.35 16.99 -2.51
CA PHE A 85 -29.26 16.48 -3.34
C PHE A 85 -29.56 16.63 -4.83
N TYR A 86 -30.79 16.32 -5.26
CA TYR A 86 -31.25 16.58 -6.62
C TYR A 86 -31.10 18.07 -7.00
N SER A 87 -31.54 18.97 -6.12
CA SER A 87 -31.49 20.42 -6.35
C SER A 87 -30.05 20.93 -6.45
N LEU A 88 -29.14 20.36 -5.65
CA LEU A 88 -27.70 20.62 -5.74
C LEU A 88 -27.14 20.21 -7.10
N VAL A 89 -27.37 18.97 -7.53
CA VAL A 89 -26.87 18.47 -8.83
C VAL A 89 -27.47 19.28 -9.99
N TYR A 90 -28.74 19.65 -9.91
CA TYR A 90 -29.39 20.55 -10.86
C TYR A 90 -28.71 21.93 -10.90
N GLY A 91 -28.46 22.54 -9.74
CA GLY A 91 -27.82 23.85 -9.62
C GLY A 91 -26.34 23.86 -10.04
N LEU A 92 -25.62 22.75 -9.88
CA LEU A 92 -24.27 22.57 -10.42
C LEU A 92 -24.28 22.56 -11.95
N GLY A 93 -25.27 21.88 -12.53
CA GLY A 93 -25.39 21.69 -13.97
C GLY A 93 -24.34 20.71 -14.53
N SER A 94 -24.56 20.29 -15.78
CA SER A 94 -23.78 19.21 -16.41
C SER A 94 -22.26 19.39 -16.35
N PHE A 95 -21.78 20.62 -16.61
CA PHE A 95 -20.35 20.91 -16.67
C PHE A 95 -19.67 20.70 -15.31
N LYS A 96 -20.18 21.33 -14.25
CA LYS A 96 -19.58 21.23 -12.91
C LYS A 96 -19.71 19.81 -12.33
N THR A 97 -20.85 19.15 -12.58
CA THR A 97 -21.03 17.74 -12.20
C THR A 97 -19.96 16.84 -12.81
N LYS A 98 -19.67 16.98 -14.11
CA LYS A 98 -18.61 16.21 -14.77
C LYS A 98 -17.21 16.50 -14.24
N MET A 99 -16.92 17.76 -13.89
CA MET A 99 -15.65 18.12 -13.26
C MET A 99 -15.47 17.44 -11.89
N ILE A 100 -16.50 17.47 -11.05
CA ILE A 100 -16.50 16.77 -9.75
C ILE A 100 -16.29 15.26 -9.96
N ILE A 101 -17.02 14.65 -10.90
CA ILE A 101 -16.85 13.22 -11.23
C ILE A 101 -15.39 12.93 -11.58
N GLY A 102 -14.80 13.70 -12.49
CA GLY A 102 -13.41 13.49 -12.92
C GLY A 102 -12.38 13.59 -11.79
N VAL A 103 -12.63 14.44 -10.79
CA VAL A 103 -11.74 14.57 -9.61
C VAL A 103 -11.77 13.33 -8.72
N HIS A 104 -12.96 12.76 -8.49
CA HIS A 104 -13.16 11.68 -7.52
C HIS A 104 -13.15 10.27 -8.12
N PHE A 105 -13.29 10.17 -9.44
CA PHE A 105 -13.40 8.89 -10.16
C PHE A 105 -12.25 7.94 -9.81
N ARG A 106 -11.00 8.40 -9.92
CA ARG A 106 -9.82 7.56 -9.69
C ARG A 106 -9.73 7.02 -8.26
N THR A 107 -10.03 7.84 -7.26
CA THR A 107 -10.03 7.37 -5.86
C THR A 107 -11.07 6.28 -5.66
N LEU A 108 -12.29 6.48 -6.18
CA LEU A 108 -13.36 5.51 -6.05
C LEU A 108 -13.05 4.21 -6.82
N GLN A 109 -12.45 4.31 -8.00
CA GLN A 109 -11.96 3.17 -8.76
C GLN A 109 -10.89 2.39 -7.97
N THR A 110 -9.92 3.10 -7.38
CA THR A 110 -8.85 2.49 -6.59
C THR A 110 -9.40 1.87 -5.29
N GLN A 111 -10.38 2.51 -4.65
CA GLN A 111 -11.08 1.96 -3.49
C GLN A 111 -11.78 0.64 -3.84
N LYS A 112 -12.42 0.57 -5.02
CA LYS A 112 -13.00 -0.69 -5.53
C LYS A 112 -11.93 -1.75 -5.73
N GLU A 113 -10.86 -1.45 -6.47
CA GLU A 113 -9.77 -2.39 -6.72
C GLU A 113 -9.16 -2.90 -5.40
N ALA A 114 -9.00 -2.02 -4.41
CA ALA A 114 -8.57 -2.41 -3.07
C ALA A 114 -9.53 -3.40 -2.42
N LYS A 115 -10.84 -3.15 -2.46
CA LYS A 115 -11.86 -4.07 -1.93
C LYS A 115 -11.82 -5.43 -2.61
N GLU A 116 -11.71 -5.46 -3.94
CA GLU A 116 -11.63 -6.69 -4.74
C GLU A 116 -10.35 -7.48 -4.46
N THR A 117 -9.22 -6.77 -4.35
CA THR A 117 -7.93 -7.36 -3.99
C THR A 117 -7.97 -7.93 -2.57
N LEU A 118 -8.66 -7.30 -1.62
CA LEU A 118 -8.82 -7.85 -0.27
C LEU A 118 -9.68 -9.12 -0.24
N ALA A 119 -10.68 -9.22 -1.12
CA ALA A 119 -11.56 -10.38 -1.17
C ALA A 119 -10.80 -11.67 -1.49
N ILE A 120 -9.71 -11.59 -2.27
CA ILE A 120 -8.86 -12.73 -2.63
C ILE A 120 -7.78 -13.06 -1.59
N VAL A 121 -7.53 -12.18 -0.60
CA VAL A 121 -6.57 -12.45 0.47
C VAL A 121 -7.10 -13.59 1.36
N ARG A 122 -6.25 -14.57 1.66
CA ARG A 122 -6.58 -15.67 2.58
C ARG A 122 -6.91 -15.16 3.98
N GLU A 123 -7.88 -15.80 4.62
CA GLU A 123 -8.29 -15.47 5.99
C GLU A 123 -7.12 -15.57 6.97
N GLY A 124 -7.00 -14.59 7.86
CA GLY A 124 -5.92 -14.55 8.84
C GLY A 124 -5.66 -13.16 9.41
N LYS A 125 -4.61 -13.05 10.23
CA LYS A 125 -4.23 -11.78 10.87
C LYS A 125 -3.92 -10.68 9.85
N GLY A 126 -3.20 -11.03 8.77
CA GLY A 126 -2.85 -10.07 7.71
C GLY A 126 -4.08 -9.50 7.00
N LYS A 127 -5.05 -10.36 6.65
CA LYS A 127 -6.33 -9.91 6.06
C LYS A 127 -7.09 -8.96 6.97
N ARG A 128 -7.28 -9.35 8.24
CA ARG A 128 -7.99 -8.50 9.23
C ARG A 128 -7.33 -7.12 9.39
N GLU A 129 -6.00 -7.08 9.49
CA GLU A 129 -5.26 -5.81 9.58
C GLU A 129 -5.47 -4.93 8.34
N LEU A 130 -5.47 -5.53 7.13
CA LEU A 130 -5.73 -4.79 5.90
C LEU A 130 -7.18 -4.33 5.77
N GLU A 131 -8.16 -5.16 6.16
CA GLU A 131 -9.57 -4.80 6.19
C GLU A 131 -9.83 -3.66 7.17
N ASP A 132 -9.22 -3.69 8.35
CA ASP A 132 -9.33 -2.62 9.35
C ASP A 132 -8.77 -1.31 8.79
N ARG A 133 -7.58 -1.35 8.19
CA ARG A 133 -6.98 -0.19 7.50
C ARG A 133 -7.88 0.31 6.37
N PHE A 134 -8.42 -0.57 5.54
CA PHE A 134 -9.32 -0.21 4.45
C PHE A 134 -10.57 0.48 4.98
N ARG A 135 -11.25 -0.08 5.99
CA ARG A 135 -12.43 0.55 6.60
C ARG A 135 -12.12 1.95 7.16
N LEU A 136 -10.96 2.13 7.80
CA LEU A 136 -10.51 3.44 8.29
C LEU A 136 -10.32 4.45 7.16
N ARG A 137 -9.73 4.03 6.03
CA ARG A 137 -9.52 4.92 4.86
C ARG A 137 -10.83 5.27 4.16
N VAL A 138 -11.75 4.31 4.01
CA VAL A 138 -13.10 4.57 3.50
C VAL A 138 -13.84 5.56 4.40
N ARG A 139 -13.79 5.37 5.72
CA ARG A 139 -14.43 6.30 6.68
C ARG A 139 -13.84 7.70 6.58
N ALA A 140 -12.52 7.83 6.53
CA ALA A 140 -11.85 9.12 6.41
C ALA A 140 -12.20 9.84 5.09
N TYR A 141 -12.28 9.10 3.98
CA TYR A 141 -12.68 9.67 2.69
C TYR A 141 -14.15 10.11 2.68
N ASN A 142 -15.04 9.30 3.23
CA ASN A 142 -16.46 9.65 3.36
C ASN A 142 -16.66 10.88 4.25
N LEU A 143 -15.92 11.00 5.35
CA LEU A 143 -15.97 12.18 6.20
C LEU A 143 -15.50 13.44 5.45
N ALA A 144 -14.44 13.34 4.66
CA ALA A 144 -13.96 14.46 3.84
C ALA A 144 -14.99 14.88 2.78
N LEU A 145 -15.64 13.92 2.12
CA LEU A 145 -16.75 14.20 1.19
C LEU A 145 -17.92 14.86 1.91
N LYS A 146 -18.34 14.33 3.06
CA LYS A 146 -19.44 14.87 3.85
C LYS A 146 -19.18 16.33 4.24
N ASN A 147 -17.96 16.63 4.72
CA ASN A 147 -17.54 18.00 5.01
C ASN A 147 -17.64 18.91 3.79
N ALA A 148 -17.20 18.44 2.61
CA ALA A 148 -17.28 19.22 1.38
C ALA A 148 -18.72 19.59 0.97
N PHE A 149 -19.69 18.73 1.31
CA PHE A 149 -21.12 18.98 1.11
C PHE A 149 -21.77 19.87 2.18
N SER A 150 -21.10 20.13 3.31
CA SER A 150 -21.68 20.83 4.47
C SER A 150 -21.99 22.31 4.25
N ASP A 151 -21.51 22.93 3.18
CA ASP A 151 -21.81 24.33 2.86
C ASP A 151 -23.27 24.49 2.34
N TYR A 152 -23.78 25.72 2.37
CA TYR A 152 -25.11 26.08 1.89
C TYR A 152 -25.11 26.64 0.47
N HIS A 153 -23.97 27.19 0.01
CA HIS A 153 -23.84 27.77 -1.31
C HIS A 153 -23.31 26.75 -2.31
N VAL A 154 -24.05 26.54 -3.40
CA VAL A 154 -23.69 25.60 -4.49
C VAL A 154 -22.27 25.83 -5.04
N GLN A 155 -21.85 27.09 -5.12
CA GLN A 155 -20.50 27.43 -5.58
C GLN A 155 -19.42 26.96 -4.60
N ASN A 156 -19.61 27.18 -3.30
CA ASN A 156 -18.67 26.73 -2.27
C ASN A 156 -18.60 25.20 -2.22
N ILE A 157 -19.74 24.50 -2.34
CA ILE A 157 -19.77 23.03 -2.41
C ILE A 157 -18.94 22.54 -3.61
N TYR A 158 -19.12 23.17 -4.78
CA TYR A 158 -18.31 22.87 -5.96
C TYR A 158 -16.83 23.08 -5.68
N ASP A 159 -16.44 24.24 -5.14
CA ASP A 159 -15.04 24.56 -4.87
C ASP A 159 -14.42 23.60 -3.83
N ASN A 160 -15.18 23.20 -2.80
CA ASN A 160 -14.76 22.21 -1.81
C ASN A 160 -14.53 20.81 -2.42
N LEU A 161 -15.44 20.35 -3.27
CA LEU A 161 -15.31 19.06 -3.97
C LEU A 161 -14.16 19.09 -4.99
N MET A 162 -13.87 20.24 -5.59
CA MET A 162 -12.72 20.42 -6.48
C MET A 162 -11.39 20.52 -5.72
N GLY A 163 -11.41 21.05 -4.49
CA GLY A 163 -10.27 21.13 -3.56
C GLY A 163 -9.86 19.78 -2.96
N TYR A 164 -10.42 18.68 -3.45
CA TYR A 164 -10.19 17.33 -2.99
C TYR A 164 -8.70 16.92 -3.00
N ASN A 165 -8.32 16.23 -1.93
CA ASN A 165 -6.96 15.73 -1.73
C ASN A 165 -6.75 14.36 -2.40
N ARG A 166 -5.83 14.29 -3.37
CA ARG A 166 -5.45 13.03 -4.05
C ARG A 166 -4.71 12.03 -3.16
N GLU A 167 -4.33 12.39 -1.93
CA GLU A 167 -3.68 11.47 -0.99
C GLU A 167 -4.53 10.23 -0.66
N PHE A 168 -5.87 10.34 -0.73
CA PHE A 168 -6.75 9.19 -0.51
C PHE A 168 -6.57 8.09 -1.56
N GLU A 169 -6.34 8.44 -2.83
CA GLU A 169 -5.97 7.48 -3.89
C GLU A 169 -4.73 6.69 -3.46
N GLY A 170 -3.69 7.40 -3.00
CA GLY A 170 -2.44 6.80 -2.50
C GLY A 170 -2.64 5.85 -1.33
N TYR A 171 -3.58 6.12 -0.42
CA TYR A 171 -3.89 5.20 0.68
C TYR A 171 -4.49 3.88 0.20
N PHE A 172 -5.38 3.91 -0.80
CA PHE A 172 -5.94 2.69 -1.38
C PHE A 172 -4.92 1.92 -2.21
N ILE A 173 -4.06 2.61 -2.98
CA ILE A 173 -2.91 2.00 -3.67
C ILE A 173 -2.02 1.26 -2.68
N GLY A 174 -1.67 1.87 -1.54
CA GLY A 174 -0.86 1.22 -0.51
C GLY A 174 -1.52 -0.05 0.06
N ILE A 175 -2.85 -0.08 0.19
CA ILE A 175 -3.57 -1.28 0.63
C ILE A 175 -3.52 -2.37 -0.44
N ILE A 176 -3.69 -2.02 -1.73
CA ILE A 176 -3.56 -2.96 -2.85
C ILE A 176 -2.17 -3.58 -2.87
N ASP A 177 -1.12 -2.76 -2.76
CA ASP A 177 0.26 -3.21 -2.76
C ASP A 177 0.55 -4.18 -1.61
N ASP A 178 0.10 -3.85 -0.40
CA ASP A 178 0.29 -4.70 0.77
C ASP A 178 -0.51 -6.01 0.65
N ALA A 179 -1.73 -5.96 0.09
CA ALA A 179 -2.57 -7.14 -0.14
C ALA A 179 -1.92 -8.09 -1.17
N LYS A 180 -1.39 -7.56 -2.29
CA LYS A 180 -0.59 -8.32 -3.26
C LYS A 180 0.63 -8.95 -2.59
N GLY A 181 1.30 -8.19 -1.71
CA GLY A 181 2.36 -8.70 -0.84
C GLY A 181 1.95 -9.92 -0.02
N VAL A 182 0.79 -9.87 0.63
CA VAL A 182 0.27 -11.01 1.42
C VAL A 182 -0.04 -12.21 0.53
N ILE A 183 -0.65 -11.99 -0.63
CA ILE A 183 -1.00 -13.06 -1.57
C ILE A 183 0.27 -13.77 -2.06
N GLU A 184 1.24 -13.02 -2.58
CA GLU A 184 2.40 -13.61 -3.23
C GLU A 184 3.46 -14.08 -2.23
N VAL A 185 3.86 -13.18 -1.33
CA VAL A 185 4.98 -13.42 -0.40
C VAL A 185 4.52 -14.18 0.83
N GLY A 186 3.26 -13.98 1.25
CA GLY A 186 2.65 -14.79 2.30
C GLY A 186 2.50 -16.25 1.90
N ASP A 187 2.03 -16.53 0.67
CA ASP A 187 1.93 -17.90 0.17
C ASP A 187 3.32 -18.54 0.01
N LEU A 188 4.31 -17.81 -0.55
CA LEU A 188 5.69 -18.28 -0.56
C LEU A 188 6.18 -18.60 0.86
N TYR A 189 5.94 -17.73 1.84
CA TYR A 189 6.38 -17.94 3.22
C TYR A 189 5.79 -19.23 3.84
N ILE A 190 4.58 -19.64 3.46
CA ILE A 190 3.98 -20.90 3.91
C ILE A 190 4.74 -22.11 3.36
N GLU A 191 5.17 -22.03 2.10
CA GLU A 191 5.93 -23.10 1.40
C GLU A 191 7.37 -23.27 1.89
N LEU A 192 7.95 -22.24 2.53
CA LEU A 192 9.33 -22.28 3.01
C LEU A 192 9.54 -23.32 4.12
N PHE A 193 10.75 -23.88 4.18
CA PHE A 193 11.17 -24.67 5.34
C PHE A 193 11.34 -23.77 6.58
N GLU A 194 11.26 -24.35 7.79
CA GLU A 194 11.31 -23.58 9.04
C GLU A 194 12.57 -22.71 9.19
N ASN A 195 13.70 -23.20 8.72
CA ASN A 195 14.96 -22.47 8.71
C ASN A 195 14.96 -21.28 7.73
N GLU A 196 14.32 -21.39 6.58
CA GLU A 196 14.12 -20.28 5.64
C GLU A 196 13.11 -19.26 6.19
N LYS A 197 12.05 -19.71 6.88
CA LYS A 197 11.12 -18.82 7.57
C LYS A 197 11.82 -17.96 8.63
N LEU A 198 12.75 -18.55 9.41
CA LEU A 198 13.56 -17.81 10.38
C LEU A 198 14.38 -16.70 9.71
N VAL A 199 14.92 -16.96 8.51
CA VAL A 199 15.65 -15.95 7.73
C VAL A 199 14.72 -14.80 7.34
N VAL A 200 13.52 -15.08 6.83
CA VAL A 200 12.54 -14.04 6.49
C VAL A 200 12.13 -13.23 7.73
N ASN A 201 11.85 -13.90 8.84
CA ASN A 201 11.49 -13.22 10.10
C ASN A 201 12.63 -12.35 10.61
N HIS A 202 13.87 -12.79 10.50
CA HIS A 202 15.03 -11.98 10.85
C HIS A 202 15.13 -10.72 9.98
N MET A 203 14.91 -10.83 8.67
CA MET A 203 14.86 -9.66 7.78
C MET A 203 13.75 -8.69 8.19
N VAL A 204 12.52 -9.20 8.41
CA VAL A 204 11.37 -8.41 8.86
C VAL A 204 11.70 -7.67 10.16
N ASN A 205 12.27 -8.35 11.16
CA ASN A 205 12.62 -7.75 12.45
C ASN A 205 13.63 -6.61 12.30
N ILE A 206 14.59 -6.74 11.38
CA ILE A 206 15.57 -5.67 11.13
C ILE A 206 14.92 -4.46 10.45
N VAL A 207 14.23 -4.68 9.33
CA VAL A 207 13.72 -3.58 8.49
C VAL A 207 12.60 -2.80 9.18
N THR A 208 11.85 -3.45 10.06
CA THR A 208 10.77 -2.83 10.86
C THR A 208 11.24 -2.20 12.17
N ASN A 209 12.46 -2.48 12.65
CA ASN A 209 12.95 -1.93 13.92
C ASN A 209 13.47 -0.49 13.76
N PRO A 210 12.81 0.53 14.33
CA PRO A 210 13.18 1.94 14.15
C PRO A 210 14.51 2.33 14.80
N LYS A 211 15.08 1.49 15.68
CA LYS A 211 16.37 1.76 16.34
C LYS A 211 17.55 1.50 15.42
N ILE A 212 17.39 0.62 14.44
CA ILE A 212 18.45 0.26 13.48
C ILE A 212 18.50 1.32 12.39
N GLY A 213 19.68 1.87 12.10
CA GLY A 213 19.86 2.83 11.01
C GLY A 213 19.28 4.23 11.25
N ARG A 214 18.77 4.53 12.46
CA ARG A 214 18.11 5.80 12.80
C ARG A 214 19.00 7.01 12.51
N GLY A 215 20.29 6.94 12.88
CA GLY A 215 21.25 8.03 12.66
C GLY A 215 21.62 8.28 11.19
N HIS A 216 21.24 7.36 10.29
CA HIS A 216 21.54 7.45 8.86
C HIS A 216 20.33 7.77 7.98
N GLY A 217 19.14 7.94 8.57
CA GLY A 217 17.91 8.22 7.81
C GLY A 217 17.41 7.03 6.97
N TYR A 218 17.78 5.80 7.33
CA TYR A 218 17.31 4.62 6.62
C TYR A 218 15.81 4.40 6.79
N LYS A 219 15.16 3.90 5.74
CA LYS A 219 13.72 3.60 5.73
C LYS A 219 13.41 2.56 6.81
N THR A 220 12.42 2.86 7.64
CA THR A 220 11.81 1.89 8.56
C THR A 220 10.45 1.52 8.03
N TYR A 221 10.23 0.24 7.78
CA TYR A 221 8.94 -0.29 7.37
C TYR A 221 8.02 -0.34 8.57
N MET A 222 6.77 0.07 8.39
CA MET A 222 5.80 0.23 9.46
C MET A 222 5.40 -1.12 10.07
N ASN A 223 5.27 -2.15 9.23
CA ASN A 223 4.93 -3.50 9.63
C ASN A 223 5.42 -4.54 8.61
N LYS A 224 5.15 -5.81 8.88
CA LYS A 224 5.45 -6.93 8.00
C LYS A 224 4.74 -6.83 6.64
N LEU A 225 3.53 -6.29 6.60
CA LEU A 225 2.71 -6.21 5.40
C LEU A 225 3.29 -5.23 4.37
N GLU A 226 3.75 -4.06 4.82
CA GLU A 226 4.44 -3.09 3.96
C GLU A 226 5.71 -3.68 3.36
N PHE A 227 6.47 -4.42 4.17
CA PHE A 227 7.66 -5.11 3.69
C PHE A 227 7.32 -6.21 2.69
N TYR A 228 6.21 -6.94 2.88
CA TYR A 228 5.73 -7.93 1.93
C TYR A 228 5.29 -7.28 0.61
N GLY A 229 4.63 -6.12 0.66
CA GLY A 229 4.30 -5.33 -0.53
C GLY A 229 5.55 -4.94 -1.32
N LEU A 230 6.64 -4.54 -0.64
CA LEU A 230 7.94 -4.33 -1.29
C LEU A 230 8.48 -5.61 -1.94
N LEU A 231 8.45 -6.73 -1.22
CA LEU A 231 8.95 -8.02 -1.71
C LEU A 231 8.15 -8.50 -2.93
N SER A 232 6.84 -8.27 -2.98
CA SER A 232 6.02 -8.55 -4.18
C SER A 232 6.49 -7.72 -5.38
N LYS A 233 6.80 -6.43 -5.20
CA LYS A 233 7.35 -5.56 -6.26
C LYS A 233 8.72 -5.99 -6.78
N LEU A 234 9.50 -6.75 -5.99
CA LEU A 234 10.74 -7.38 -6.45
C LEU A 234 10.47 -8.56 -7.39
N GLY A 235 9.31 -9.21 -7.28
CA GLY A 235 8.95 -10.41 -8.01
C GLY A 235 9.42 -11.69 -7.31
N ILE A 236 8.56 -12.72 -7.33
CA ILE A 236 8.71 -13.90 -6.48
C ILE A 236 10.02 -14.68 -6.72
N ALA A 237 10.51 -14.70 -7.95
CA ALA A 237 11.77 -15.35 -8.31
C ALA A 237 12.96 -14.70 -7.60
N ARG A 238 13.01 -13.36 -7.61
CA ARG A 238 14.04 -12.58 -6.91
C ARG A 238 13.92 -12.72 -5.40
N VAL A 239 12.69 -12.79 -4.86
CA VAL A 239 12.47 -13.05 -3.43
C VAL A 239 13.01 -14.42 -3.02
N ARG A 240 12.76 -15.48 -3.80
CA ARG A 240 13.30 -16.83 -3.54
C ARG A 240 14.83 -16.82 -3.54
N GLU A 241 15.44 -16.14 -4.50
CA GLU A 241 16.89 -16.02 -4.57
C GLU A 241 17.48 -15.27 -3.37
N LEU A 242 16.86 -14.16 -2.97
CA LEU A 242 17.24 -13.41 -1.77
C LEU A 242 17.18 -14.29 -0.51
N ILE A 243 16.11 -15.08 -0.35
CA ILE A 243 15.98 -16.01 0.78
C ILE A 243 17.09 -17.05 0.76
N ARG A 244 17.39 -17.65 -0.41
CA ARG A 244 18.47 -18.64 -0.56
C ARG A 244 19.84 -18.08 -0.21
N LEU A 245 20.16 -16.88 -0.71
CA LEU A 245 21.42 -16.19 -0.41
C LEU A 245 21.56 -15.99 1.10
N ARG A 246 20.51 -15.50 1.75
CA ARG A 246 20.49 -15.23 3.19
C ARG A 246 20.56 -16.52 4.01
N PHE A 247 19.87 -17.56 3.57
CA PHE A 247 19.93 -18.88 4.18
C PHE A 247 21.33 -19.46 4.12
N ASN A 248 22.02 -19.34 2.98
CA ASN A 248 23.41 -19.79 2.83
C ASN A 248 24.36 -19.03 3.78
N ASN A 249 24.21 -17.70 3.93
CA ASN A 249 24.98 -16.92 4.91
C ASN A 249 24.80 -17.46 6.33
N VAL A 250 23.55 -17.68 6.76
CA VAL A 250 23.25 -18.19 8.11
C VAL A 250 23.81 -19.60 8.30
N ARG A 251 23.68 -20.47 7.30
CA ARG A 251 24.25 -21.82 7.33
C ARG A 251 25.77 -21.78 7.49
N THR A 252 26.47 -21.03 6.63
CA THR A 252 27.93 -20.93 6.67
C THR A 252 28.41 -20.31 7.98
N LYS A 253 27.74 -19.26 8.47
CA LYS A 253 28.00 -18.69 9.81
C LYS A 253 27.94 -19.76 10.90
N ASN A 254 26.89 -20.57 10.91
CA ASN A 254 26.71 -21.61 11.93
C ASN A 254 27.81 -22.69 11.84
N GLU A 255 28.25 -23.05 10.64
CA GLU A 255 29.40 -23.94 10.45
C GLU A 255 30.70 -23.32 10.95
N THR A 256 30.94 -22.04 10.65
CA THR A 256 32.10 -21.28 11.14
C THR A 256 32.10 -21.26 12.67
N LEU A 257 30.97 -20.95 13.31
CA LEU A 257 30.86 -20.95 14.77
C LEU A 257 31.16 -22.34 15.38
N ARG A 258 30.70 -23.42 14.74
CA ARG A 258 31.04 -24.79 15.17
C ARG A 258 32.52 -25.09 15.05
N ALA A 259 33.18 -24.64 13.98
CA ALA A 259 34.62 -24.82 13.80
C ALA A 259 35.41 -24.03 14.88
N ILE A 260 35.05 -22.77 15.11
CA ILE A 260 35.65 -21.93 16.17
C ILE A 260 35.52 -22.59 17.54
N ASN A 261 34.35 -23.14 17.87
CA ASN A 261 34.11 -23.79 19.16
C ASN A 261 34.95 -25.06 19.39
N ARG A 262 35.50 -25.67 18.32
CA ARG A 262 36.40 -26.83 18.44
C ARG A 262 37.85 -26.43 18.74
N VAL A 263 38.24 -25.18 18.48
CA VAL A 263 39.60 -24.68 18.74
C VAL A 263 39.90 -24.77 20.23
N LYS A 264 40.96 -25.52 20.57
CA LYS A 264 41.37 -25.77 21.96
C LYS A 264 42.02 -24.54 22.59
N ASP A 265 42.87 -23.85 21.83
CA ASP A 265 43.53 -22.64 22.32
C ASP A 265 42.52 -21.53 22.60
N LYS A 266 42.52 -21.03 23.83
CA LYS A 266 41.50 -20.09 24.29
C LYS A 266 41.64 -18.73 23.63
N GLN A 267 42.88 -18.26 23.43
CA GLN A 267 43.13 -16.95 22.85
C GLN A 267 42.75 -16.92 21.37
N ALA A 268 43.23 -17.90 20.60
CA ALA A 268 42.87 -18.07 19.19
C ALA A 268 41.35 -18.20 18.98
N ARG A 269 40.66 -18.93 19.86
CA ARG A 269 39.20 -19.03 19.81
C ARG A 269 38.54 -17.67 20.03
N GLN A 270 39.00 -16.89 21.00
CA GLN A 270 38.48 -15.54 21.27
C GLN A 270 38.73 -14.58 20.10
N ASP A 271 39.91 -14.63 19.50
CA ASP A 271 40.27 -13.80 18.34
C ASP A 271 39.36 -14.11 17.15
N LEU A 272 39.12 -15.40 16.86
CA LEU A 272 38.20 -15.82 15.79
C LEU A 272 36.74 -15.43 16.07
N LEU A 273 36.27 -15.54 17.32
CA LEU A 273 34.95 -15.04 17.72
C LEU A 273 34.83 -13.53 17.51
N SER A 274 35.88 -12.77 17.82
CA SER A 274 35.91 -11.32 17.60
C SER A 274 35.81 -10.99 16.09
N GLN A 275 36.55 -11.69 15.24
CA GLN A 275 36.45 -11.52 13.78
C GLN A 275 35.04 -11.84 13.25
N LEU A 276 34.42 -12.92 13.75
CA LEU A 276 33.05 -13.27 13.38
C LEU A 276 32.06 -12.17 13.82
N ASN A 277 32.18 -11.67 15.05
CA ASN A 277 31.31 -10.61 15.57
C ASN A 277 31.42 -9.31 14.78
N VAL A 278 32.63 -8.92 14.33
CA VAL A 278 32.81 -7.73 13.49
C VAL A 278 31.99 -7.81 12.19
N LEU A 279 31.88 -9.00 11.58
CA LEU A 279 31.02 -9.19 10.40
C LEU A 279 29.53 -9.06 10.74
N GLU A 280 29.13 -9.45 11.95
CA GLU A 280 27.73 -9.47 12.37
C GLU A 280 27.21 -8.12 12.85
N ASP A 281 28.02 -7.36 13.57
CA ASP A 281 27.60 -6.08 14.18
C ASP A 281 27.13 -5.08 13.13
N GLY A 282 27.75 -5.09 11.94
CA GLY A 282 27.36 -4.24 10.82
C GLY A 282 26.16 -4.74 10.02
N TYR A 283 25.80 -6.03 10.13
CA TYR A 283 24.83 -6.67 9.24
C TYR A 283 23.43 -6.06 9.33
N PRO A 284 22.83 -5.83 10.52
CA PRO A 284 21.48 -5.26 10.59
C PRO A 284 21.39 -3.87 9.94
N SER A 285 22.40 -3.02 10.18
CA SER A 285 22.47 -1.68 9.59
C SER A 285 22.62 -1.76 8.06
N ARG A 286 23.49 -2.65 7.57
CA ARG A 286 23.70 -2.88 6.13
C ARG A 286 22.45 -3.40 5.43
N LEU A 287 21.76 -4.38 6.03
CA LEU A 287 20.52 -4.91 5.49
C LEU A 287 19.46 -3.82 5.39
N LYS A 288 19.36 -2.97 6.43
CA LYS A 288 18.41 -1.86 6.44
C LYS A 288 18.74 -0.79 5.41
N LEU A 289 20.00 -0.48 5.19
CA LEU A 289 20.45 0.40 4.10
C LEU A 289 20.01 -0.14 2.73
N VAL A 290 20.26 -1.42 2.46
CA VAL A 290 19.90 -2.07 1.18
C VAL A 290 18.40 -1.95 0.91
N PHE A 291 17.56 -2.27 1.89
CA PHE A 291 16.11 -2.13 1.76
C PHE A 291 15.61 -0.68 1.85
N SER A 292 16.50 0.30 2.05
CA SER A 292 16.19 1.73 1.90
C SER A 292 16.38 2.22 0.46
N GLY A 293 16.73 1.33 -0.48
CA GLY A 293 16.89 1.65 -1.88
C GLY A 293 15.63 2.25 -2.52
N ARG A 294 15.83 3.08 -3.55
CA ARG A 294 14.74 3.85 -4.18
C ARG A 294 13.84 3.03 -5.10
N THR A 295 14.35 1.95 -5.69
CA THR A 295 13.63 1.11 -6.63
C THR A 295 13.85 -0.37 -6.32
N PRO A 296 12.91 -1.26 -6.72
CA PRO A 296 13.08 -2.70 -6.54
C PRO A 296 14.37 -3.25 -7.17
N ASP A 297 14.75 -2.79 -8.36
CA ASP A 297 15.98 -3.24 -9.02
C ASP A 297 17.25 -2.83 -8.24
N ILE A 298 17.28 -1.60 -7.73
CA ILE A 298 18.40 -1.13 -6.90
C ILE A 298 18.49 -1.97 -5.62
N ILE A 299 17.35 -2.19 -4.95
CA ILE A 299 17.29 -3.01 -3.73
C ILE A 299 17.81 -4.42 -4.01
N TYR A 300 17.34 -5.06 -5.07
CA TYR A 300 17.76 -6.41 -5.45
C TYR A 300 19.27 -6.45 -5.73
N ASN A 301 19.78 -5.59 -6.60
CA ASN A 301 21.20 -5.57 -6.95
C ASN A 301 22.09 -5.31 -5.73
N GLN A 302 21.69 -4.39 -4.86
CA GLN A 302 22.42 -4.12 -3.61
C GLN A 302 22.33 -5.30 -2.63
N ALA A 303 21.21 -6.01 -2.58
CA ALA A 303 21.06 -7.17 -1.71
C ALA A 303 21.88 -8.37 -2.16
N MET A 304 22.01 -8.58 -3.48
CA MET A 304 22.81 -9.66 -4.05
C MET A 304 24.31 -9.41 -3.86
N ASN A 305 24.76 -8.17 -4.09
CA ASN A 305 26.20 -7.84 -4.03
C ASN A 305 26.67 -7.41 -2.64
N GLY A 306 25.80 -6.75 -1.87
CA GLY A 306 26.18 -6.03 -0.66
C GLY A 306 25.91 -6.76 0.64
N LEU A 307 25.40 -7.99 0.56
CA LEU A 307 25.03 -8.78 1.72
C LEU A 307 25.41 -10.27 1.57
N ASP A 308 26.27 -10.64 0.63
CA ASP A 308 26.87 -11.98 0.61
C ASP A 308 28.12 -11.98 1.51
N TYR A 309 28.07 -12.79 2.57
CA TYR A 309 29.15 -12.93 3.54
C TYR A 309 29.72 -14.35 3.56
N VAL A 310 29.28 -15.23 2.65
CA VAL A 310 29.67 -16.65 2.63
C VAL A 310 31.19 -16.79 2.55
N ALA A 311 31.85 -16.05 1.65
CA ALA A 311 33.30 -16.09 1.49
C ALA A 311 34.04 -15.68 2.77
N SER A 312 33.61 -14.58 3.41
CA SER A 312 34.20 -14.09 4.66
C SER A 312 34.03 -15.10 5.80
N PHE A 313 32.85 -15.70 5.94
CA PHE A 313 32.63 -16.75 6.94
C PHE A 313 33.45 -18.01 6.68
N MET A 314 33.61 -18.42 5.40
CA MET A 314 34.44 -19.56 5.04
C MET A 314 35.93 -19.32 5.33
N ALA A 315 36.43 -18.09 5.13
CA ALA A 315 37.81 -17.75 5.48
C ALA A 315 38.08 -17.97 6.97
N ILE A 316 37.20 -17.45 7.84
CA ILE A 316 37.30 -17.63 9.31
C ILE A 316 37.17 -19.11 9.68
N LYS A 317 36.27 -19.87 9.02
CA LYS A 317 36.10 -21.31 9.25
C LYS A 317 37.39 -22.08 8.94
N ASN A 318 37.99 -21.81 7.78
CA ASN A 318 39.22 -22.47 7.35
C ASN A 318 40.39 -22.16 8.31
N GLU A 319 40.47 -20.92 8.82
CA GLU A 319 41.44 -20.56 9.84
C GLU A 319 41.20 -21.32 11.15
N ALA A 320 39.95 -21.42 11.60
CA ALA A 320 39.58 -22.19 12.79
C ALA A 320 39.94 -23.68 12.65
N ASP A 321 39.64 -24.29 11.50
CA ASP A 321 39.96 -25.69 11.22
C ASP A 321 41.48 -25.91 11.19
N ALA A 322 42.27 -24.96 10.67
CA ALA A 322 43.73 -25.03 10.69
C ALA A 322 44.30 -24.98 12.12
N LYS A 323 43.75 -24.12 12.99
CA LYS A 323 44.17 -23.99 14.40
C LYS A 323 43.70 -25.14 15.30
N ASN A 324 42.84 -26.02 14.81
CA ASN A 324 42.37 -27.20 15.53
C ASN A 324 43.14 -28.48 15.14
N LYS A 325 44.01 -28.43 14.12
CA LYS A 325 44.88 -29.55 13.79
C LYS A 325 45.93 -29.74 14.91
N PRO A 326 46.24 -31.01 15.27
CA PRO A 326 47.08 -31.34 16.42
C PRO A 326 48.51 -30.82 16.30
#